data_AF-A0A1P6CEE1-F1
#
_entry.id   AF-A0A1P6CEE1-F1
#
_cell.length_a   1.000
_cell.length_b   1.000
_cell.length_c   1.000
_cell.angle_alpha   90.00
_cell.angle_beta   90.00
_cell.angle_gamma   90.00
#
_symmetry.space_group_name_H-M   'P 1'
#
loop_
_entity.id
_entity.type
_entity.pdbx_description
1 polymer ?
#
loop_
_entity_poly.entity_id
_entity_poly.type
_entity_poly.pdbx_seq_one_letter_code
_entity_poly.pdbx_strand_id
1 'polypeptide(L)'
;MKWLKEKGYGGAFIWALDFDDFTGKSCGKGPYPLLNAISSELEGESENPEITTEEPSITETEAYDTDETEETSETEATTYDTDVTEETSETEATTYDTDETEGQECPERDGLFPHPTDCHLFIQCANNIAYVMQCPATTFFNDAIKVCDHMTNAPDTCI
;
A
#
# COMPACT_ATOMS: atom_id res chain seq x y z
N MET A 1 -11.12 -0.71 -26.54
CA MET A 1 -11.08 0.76 -26.29
C MET A 1 -11.60 1.65 -27.44
N LYS A 2 -12.63 1.22 -28.19
CA LYS A 2 -13.02 1.86 -29.46
C LYS A 2 -13.58 3.29 -29.33
N TRP A 3 -14.57 3.49 -28.45
CA TRP A 3 -15.20 4.80 -28.24
C TRP A 3 -14.19 5.88 -27.81
N LEU A 4 -13.24 5.50 -26.95
CA LEU A 4 -12.23 6.42 -26.42
C LEU A 4 -11.26 6.88 -27.52
N LYS A 5 -10.85 5.96 -28.40
CA LYS A 5 -10.07 6.26 -29.62
C LYS A 5 -10.86 7.10 -30.63
N GLU A 6 -12.13 6.78 -30.87
CA GLU A 6 -13.01 7.54 -31.78
C GLU A 6 -13.22 9.00 -31.35
N LYS A 7 -13.18 9.27 -30.04
CA LYS A 7 -13.29 10.63 -29.50
C LYS A 7 -11.96 11.37 -29.43
N GLY A 8 -10.84 10.72 -29.75
CA GLY A 8 -9.51 11.34 -29.73
C GLY A 8 -9.02 11.69 -28.33
N TYR A 9 -9.46 10.96 -27.30
CA TYR A 9 -8.91 11.14 -25.95
C TYR A 9 -7.49 10.57 -25.86
N GLY A 10 -6.62 11.24 -25.08
CA GLY A 10 -5.21 10.85 -24.94
C GLY A 10 -4.94 9.63 -24.06
N GLY A 11 -5.96 9.07 -23.40
CA GLY A 11 -5.81 7.90 -22.55
C GLY A 11 -7.04 7.61 -21.69
N ALA A 12 -6.97 6.52 -20.93
CA ALA A 12 -7.99 6.14 -19.96
C ALA A 12 -7.44 6.29 -18.53
N PHE A 13 -8.30 6.71 -17.60
CA PHE A 13 -8.02 6.72 -16.17
C PHE A 13 -8.82 5.62 -15.49
N ILE A 14 -8.21 4.95 -14.52
CA ILE A 14 -8.89 3.91 -13.74
C ILE A 14 -8.71 4.16 -12.24
N TRP A 15 -9.79 3.95 -11.50
CA TRP A 15 -9.80 3.95 -10.04
C TRP A 15 -10.38 2.60 -9.58
N ALA A 16 -9.70 1.80 -8.76
CA ALA A 16 -8.34 1.95 -8.23
C ALA A 16 -7.49 0.70 -8.51
N LEU A 17 -6.17 0.82 -8.32
CA LEU A 17 -5.20 -0.24 -8.63
C LEU A 17 -5.44 -1.53 -7.84
N ASP A 18 -5.91 -1.41 -6.61
CA ASP A 18 -6.20 -2.51 -5.67
C ASP A 18 -7.42 -3.35 -6.06
N PHE A 19 -8.28 -2.84 -6.94
CA PHE A 19 -9.41 -3.61 -7.51
C PHE A 19 -9.05 -4.39 -8.78
N ASP A 20 -7.82 -4.27 -9.27
CA ASP A 20 -7.27 -5.20 -10.26
C ASP A 20 -6.62 -6.40 -9.55
N ASP A 21 -6.42 -7.51 -10.26
CA ASP A 21 -5.59 -8.60 -9.75
C ASP A 21 -4.11 -8.22 -9.87
N PHE A 22 -3.68 -7.25 -9.07
CA PHE A 22 -2.34 -6.67 -9.12
C PHE A 22 -1.24 -7.68 -8.76
N THR A 23 -1.59 -8.76 -8.06
CA THR A 23 -0.65 -9.86 -7.73
C THR A 23 -0.67 -11.02 -8.73
N GLY A 24 -1.69 -11.09 -9.59
CA GLY A 24 -1.87 -12.18 -10.55
C GLY A 24 -2.30 -13.52 -9.94
N LYS A 25 -2.85 -13.52 -8.71
CA LYS A 25 -3.14 -14.73 -7.93
C LYS A 25 -4.57 -15.24 -8.09
N SER A 26 -5.49 -14.45 -8.64
CA SER A 26 -6.92 -14.78 -8.65
C SER A 26 -7.46 -15.05 -10.06
N CYS A 27 -7.05 -14.26 -11.05
CA CYS A 27 -7.62 -14.27 -12.39
C CYS A 27 -6.90 -15.20 -13.38
N GLY A 28 -5.72 -15.72 -13.03
CA GLY A 28 -4.91 -16.59 -13.89
C GLY A 28 -4.41 -15.90 -15.17
N LYS A 29 -4.35 -14.56 -15.17
CA LYS A 29 -3.93 -13.73 -16.31
C LYS A 29 -2.61 -12.99 -16.09
N GLY A 30 -1.88 -13.34 -15.03
CA GLY A 30 -0.75 -12.57 -14.54
C GLY A 30 -1.19 -11.29 -13.82
N PRO A 31 -0.24 -10.48 -13.33
CA PRO A 31 -0.54 -9.26 -12.60
C PRO A 31 -1.14 -8.19 -13.52
N TYR A 32 -2.07 -7.40 -12.97
CA TYR A 32 -2.74 -6.26 -13.61
C TYR A 32 -3.55 -6.57 -14.88
N PRO A 33 -4.41 -7.60 -14.90
CA PRO A 33 -5.15 -7.98 -16.11
C PRO A 33 -6.08 -6.89 -16.66
N LEU A 34 -6.65 -6.00 -15.84
CA LEU A 34 -7.45 -4.89 -16.34
C LEU A 34 -6.55 -3.83 -16.98
N LEU A 35 -5.50 -3.37 -16.30
CA LEU A 35 -4.60 -2.36 -16.88
C LEU A 35 -3.93 -2.85 -18.16
N ASN A 36 -3.50 -4.11 -18.20
CA ASN A 36 -2.89 -4.70 -19.40
C ASN A 36 -3.87 -4.71 -20.57
N ALA A 37 -5.15 -5.02 -20.32
CA ALA A 37 -6.19 -4.97 -21.35
C ALA A 37 -6.46 -3.54 -21.85
N ILE A 38 -6.35 -2.54 -20.96
CA ILE A 38 -6.46 -1.13 -21.33
C ILE A 38 -5.25 -0.72 -22.20
N SER A 39 -4.02 -1.04 -21.76
CA SER A 39 -2.78 -0.69 -22.47
C SER A 39 -2.76 -1.33 -23.85
N SER A 40 -3.00 -2.64 -23.95
CA SER A 40 -2.98 -3.38 -25.21
C SER A 40 -3.99 -2.86 -26.24
N GLU A 41 -5.11 -2.29 -25.77
CA GLU A 41 -6.16 -1.75 -26.63
C GLU A 41 -5.92 -0.29 -27.03
N LEU A 42 -5.12 0.45 -26.25
CA LEU A 42 -4.73 1.83 -26.52
C LEU A 42 -3.45 1.91 -27.36
N GLU A 43 -2.53 0.97 -27.18
CA GLU A 43 -1.43 0.71 -28.09
C GLU A 43 -2.04 0.38 -29.46
N GLY A 44 -1.91 1.34 -30.38
CA GLY A 44 -2.47 1.19 -31.72
C GLY A 44 -1.81 0.02 -32.44
N GLU A 45 -2.54 -0.62 -33.35
CA GLU A 45 -1.91 -1.43 -34.39
C GLU A 45 -1.10 -0.45 -35.25
N SER A 46 0.22 -0.43 -35.08
CA SER A 46 1.09 0.33 -35.97
C SER A 46 1.07 -0.36 -37.33
N GLU A 47 0.08 -0.07 -38.16
CA GLU A 47 0.29 -0.17 -39.60
C GLU A 47 1.39 0.85 -39.91
N ASN A 48 2.61 0.33 -40.08
CA ASN A 48 3.82 1.05 -40.46
C ASN A 48 3.63 1.64 -41.87
N PRO A 49 3.45 2.97 -42.07
CA PRO A 49 4.03 3.57 -43.26
C PRO A 49 5.52 3.76 -42.94
N GLU A 50 6.36 3.03 -43.67
CA GLU A 50 7.80 3.18 -43.68
C GLU A 50 8.18 4.67 -43.78
N ILE A 51 8.50 5.29 -42.64
CA ILE A 51 9.07 6.63 -42.54
C ILE A 51 10.43 6.44 -41.88
N THR A 52 11.45 6.43 -42.73
CA THR A 52 12.86 6.45 -42.38
C THR A 52 13.13 7.68 -41.52
N THR A 53 13.37 7.46 -40.23
CA THR A 53 13.88 8.47 -39.31
C THR A 53 15.27 8.00 -38.88
N GLU A 54 16.30 8.73 -39.28
CA GLU A 54 17.67 8.41 -38.86
C GLU A 54 17.83 8.65 -37.36
N GLU A 55 18.44 7.66 -36.71
CA GLU A 55 18.68 7.55 -35.28
C GLU A 55 19.77 8.54 -34.81
N PRO A 56 19.54 9.34 -33.75
CA PRO A 56 20.63 10.05 -33.13
C PRO A 56 21.45 9.09 -32.27
N SER A 57 22.75 9.04 -32.57
CA SER A 57 23.77 8.32 -31.79
C SER A 57 23.77 8.78 -30.34
N ILE A 58 23.48 7.85 -29.41
CA ILE A 58 23.66 8.05 -27.98
C ILE A 58 24.89 7.26 -27.56
N THR A 59 25.84 7.98 -26.94
CA THR A 59 27.14 7.50 -26.52
C THR A 59 27.04 6.68 -25.24
N GLU A 60 27.62 5.49 -25.26
CA GLU A 60 27.80 4.57 -24.12
C GLU A 60 28.51 5.25 -22.95
N THR A 61 27.98 5.07 -21.74
CA THR A 61 28.76 5.20 -20.51
C THR A 61 28.50 4.01 -19.59
N GLU A 62 29.59 3.25 -19.43
CA GLU A 62 29.97 2.16 -18.53
C GLU A 62 29.04 1.75 -17.37
N ALA A 63 28.97 0.42 -17.22
CA ALA A 63 28.29 -0.35 -16.21
C ALA A 63 28.86 -0.15 -14.79
N TYR A 64 27.97 -0.22 -13.79
CA TYR A 64 28.35 -0.63 -12.45
C TYR A 64 27.70 -1.98 -12.14
N ASP A 65 28.58 -2.91 -11.82
CA ASP A 65 28.37 -4.27 -11.39
C ASP A 65 28.02 -4.26 -9.89
N THR A 66 26.96 -4.97 -9.50
CA THR A 66 26.81 -5.43 -8.11
C THR A 66 26.01 -6.72 -8.11
N ASP A 67 26.78 -7.81 -8.06
CA ASP A 67 26.41 -9.16 -7.64
C ASP A 67 25.95 -9.14 -6.17
N GLU A 68 24.72 -9.58 -5.88
CA GLU A 68 24.37 -10.09 -4.55
C GLU A 68 23.26 -11.15 -4.66
N THR A 69 23.72 -12.39 -4.47
CA THR A 69 22.94 -13.60 -4.18
C THR A 69 22.10 -13.46 -2.91
N GLU A 70 20.86 -13.95 -2.91
CA GLU A 70 20.29 -14.57 -1.71
C GLU A 70 19.39 -15.78 -2.03
N GLU A 71 19.62 -16.84 -1.25
CA GLU A 71 18.89 -18.10 -1.22
C GLU A 71 17.67 -18.02 -0.26
N THR A 72 16.60 -18.73 -0.66
CA THR A 72 15.65 -19.52 0.16
C THR A 72 14.86 -18.87 1.31
N SER A 73 13.53 -19.05 1.30
CA SER A 73 12.83 -19.97 2.21
C SER A 73 11.31 -19.87 2.01
N GLU A 74 10.70 -20.97 1.55
CA GLU A 74 9.25 -21.15 1.55
C GLU A 74 8.81 -21.64 2.94
N THR A 75 7.79 -21.00 3.52
CA THR A 75 7.09 -21.51 4.71
C THR A 75 5.61 -21.67 4.40
N GLU A 76 5.08 -22.83 4.83
CA GLU A 76 3.79 -23.38 4.46
C GLU A 76 2.61 -22.61 5.07
N ALA A 77 1.58 -22.39 4.26
CA ALA A 77 0.29 -21.85 4.68
C ALA A 77 -0.46 -22.89 5.52
N THR A 78 -0.79 -22.52 6.78
CA THR A 78 -1.68 -23.31 7.63
C THR A 78 -3.09 -22.73 7.55
N THR A 79 -4.02 -23.52 7.02
CA THR A 79 -5.46 -23.21 6.97
C THR A 79 -6.07 -23.38 8.37
N TYR A 80 -6.67 -22.32 8.92
CA TYR A 80 -7.54 -22.41 10.09
C TYR A 80 -8.98 -22.06 9.68
N ASP A 81 -9.89 -22.96 10.04
CA ASP A 81 -11.33 -22.88 9.84
C ASP A 81 -11.91 -21.83 10.80
N THR A 82 -12.67 -20.87 10.26
CA THR A 82 -13.27 -19.78 11.04
C THR A 82 -14.72 -20.10 11.34
N ASP A 83 -15.02 -20.40 12.61
CA ASP A 83 -16.38 -20.43 13.14
C ASP A 83 -16.83 -18.97 13.39
N VAL A 84 -17.70 -18.46 12.51
CA VAL A 84 -18.19 -17.10 12.52
C VAL A 84 -19.27 -16.97 13.59
N THR A 85 -18.90 -16.34 14.72
CA THR A 85 -19.87 -15.80 15.68
C THR A 85 -20.00 -14.30 15.45
N GLU A 86 -21.20 -13.88 15.04
CA GLU A 86 -21.60 -12.48 14.88
C GLU A 86 -21.75 -11.84 16.27
N GLU A 87 -20.68 -11.22 16.76
CA GLU A 87 -20.74 -10.27 17.86
C GLU A 87 -20.89 -8.86 17.27
N THR A 88 -22.08 -8.29 17.44
CA THR A 88 -22.39 -6.90 17.10
C THR A 88 -21.60 -5.96 18.02
N SER A 89 -20.48 -5.47 17.54
CA SER A 89 -19.67 -4.45 18.22
C SER A 89 -20.34 -3.07 18.06
N GLU A 90 -20.96 -2.60 19.15
CA GLU A 90 -21.44 -1.24 19.26
C GLU A 90 -20.24 -0.28 19.29
N THR A 91 -20.19 0.63 18.32
CA THR A 91 -19.17 1.65 18.17
C THR A 91 -19.45 2.77 19.17
N GLU A 92 -18.94 2.62 20.38
CA GLU A 92 -18.82 3.75 21.31
C GLU A 92 -17.68 4.65 20.83
N ALA A 93 -18.02 5.86 20.39
CA ALA A 93 -17.06 6.89 20.05
C ALA A 93 -16.29 7.28 21.32
N THR A 94 -15.03 6.85 21.42
CA THR A 94 -14.10 7.24 22.46
C THR A 94 -13.85 8.74 22.37
N THR A 95 -14.33 9.46 23.39
CA THR A 95 -13.99 10.86 23.64
C THR A 95 -12.51 10.94 23.95
N TYR A 96 -11.77 11.64 23.10
CA TYR A 96 -10.36 12.01 23.28
C TYR A 96 -10.21 12.77 24.60
N ASP A 97 -9.57 12.11 25.57
CA ASP A 97 -9.20 12.74 26.84
C ASP A 97 -8.08 13.74 26.53
N THR A 98 -8.36 15.02 26.78
CA THR A 98 -7.51 16.14 26.36
C THR A 98 -6.26 16.27 27.22
N ASP A 99 -6.16 15.46 28.27
CA ASP A 99 -5.09 15.47 29.28
C ASP A 99 -3.78 14.83 28.76
N GLU A 100 -3.83 13.83 27.88
CA GLU A 100 -2.62 13.16 27.36
C GLU A 100 -2.01 13.82 26.10
N THR A 101 -2.66 14.84 25.55
CA THR A 101 -2.10 15.60 24.41
C THR A 101 -1.11 16.69 24.82
N GLU A 102 -1.02 17.05 26.11
CA GLU A 102 -0.04 18.04 26.58
C GLU A 102 1.38 17.45 26.62
N GLY A 103 2.16 17.67 25.56
CA GLY A 103 3.59 17.41 25.52
C GLY A 103 4.05 16.30 24.57
N GLN A 104 3.17 15.78 23.70
CA GLN A 104 3.59 14.88 22.63
C GLN A 104 4.15 15.68 21.44
N GLU A 105 5.41 15.40 21.09
CA GLU A 105 6.07 15.98 19.91
C GLU A 105 6.00 15.02 18.72
N CYS A 106 5.88 15.59 17.52
CA CYS A 106 5.88 14.82 16.28
C CYS A 106 7.30 14.42 15.87
N PRO A 107 7.59 13.12 15.68
CA PRO A 107 8.88 12.67 15.13
C PRO A 107 9.12 13.19 13.71
N GLU A 108 8.06 13.23 12.88
CA GLU A 108 8.07 13.80 11.54
C GLU A 108 6.82 14.66 11.28
N ARG A 109 6.84 15.44 10.20
CA ARG A 109 5.78 16.43 9.88
C ARG A 109 4.38 15.83 9.85
N ASP A 110 4.26 14.69 9.17
CA ASP A 110 3.03 13.92 9.06
C ASP A 110 3.38 12.43 9.27
N GLY A 111 2.43 11.66 9.80
CA GLY A 111 2.59 10.21 9.93
C GLY A 111 1.87 9.62 11.13
N LEU A 112 2.00 8.30 11.29
CA LEU A 112 1.55 7.57 12.48
C LEU A 112 2.79 7.03 13.20
N PHE A 113 2.86 7.25 14.51
CA PHE A 113 4.01 6.93 15.33
C PHE A 113 3.57 6.22 16.62
N PRO A 114 4.42 5.36 17.20
CA PRO A 114 4.09 4.68 18.44
C PRO A 114 4.04 5.69 19.59
N HIS A 115 3.10 5.50 20.51
CA HIS A 115 3.07 6.28 21.74
C HIS A 115 4.21 5.81 22.68
N PRO A 116 4.93 6.72 23.37
CA PRO A 116 6.14 6.37 24.11
C PRO A 116 5.91 5.52 25.36
N THR A 117 4.68 5.47 25.89
CA THR A 117 4.39 4.82 27.18
C THR A 117 3.24 3.83 27.16
N ASP A 118 2.37 3.87 26.15
CA ASP A 118 1.18 2.99 26.08
C ASP A 118 1.00 2.46 24.68
N CYS A 119 1.11 1.15 24.51
CA CYS A 119 1.00 0.49 23.23
C CYS A 119 -0.42 0.39 22.68
N HIS A 120 -1.44 0.71 23.48
CA HIS A 120 -2.80 0.90 23.00
C HIS A 120 -3.01 2.29 22.39
N LEU A 121 -2.02 3.18 22.48
CA LEU A 121 -2.06 4.52 21.94
C LEU A 121 -1.07 4.65 20.78
N PHE A 122 -1.38 5.55 19.86
CA PHE A 122 -0.48 5.99 18.81
C PHE A 122 -0.62 7.49 18.58
N ILE A 123 0.42 8.10 18.03
CA ILE A 123 0.45 9.52 17.72
C ILE A 123 0.19 9.68 16.23
N GLN A 124 -0.90 10.35 15.87
CA GLN A 124 -1.11 10.87 14.53
C GLN A 124 -0.54 12.28 14.45
N CYS A 125 0.41 12.48 13.55
CA CYS A 125 0.97 13.79 13.24
C CYS A 125 0.37 14.33 11.95
N ALA A 126 -0.10 15.57 12.01
CA ALA A 126 -0.49 16.34 10.83
C ALA A 126 0.01 17.78 10.97
N ASN A 127 0.88 18.20 10.05
CA ASN A 127 1.52 19.52 10.05
C ASN A 127 2.23 19.86 11.38
N ASN A 128 3.01 18.92 11.91
CA ASN A 128 3.68 19.00 13.22
C ASN A 128 2.73 19.10 14.44
N ILE A 129 1.43 18.87 14.27
CA ILE A 129 0.48 18.79 15.39
C ILE A 129 0.27 17.32 15.72
N ALA A 130 0.59 16.95 16.95
CA ALA A 130 0.40 15.60 17.48
C ALA A 130 -1.02 15.42 18.02
N TYR A 131 -1.64 14.33 17.61
CA TYR A 131 -2.93 13.86 18.12
C TYR A 131 -2.73 12.46 18.69
N VAL A 132 -2.98 12.28 19.98
CA VAL A 132 -2.93 10.95 20.60
C VAL A 132 -4.24 10.24 20.29
N MET A 133 -4.13 9.04 19.72
CA MET A 133 -5.24 8.23 19.25
C MET A 133 -5.17 6.87 19.94
N GLN A 134 -6.33 6.35 20.33
CA GLN A 134 -6.43 5.02 20.93
C GLN A 134 -6.76 3.98 19.85
N CYS A 135 -6.06 2.85 19.89
CA CYS A 135 -6.38 1.69 19.10
C CYS A 135 -7.73 1.08 19.50
N PRO A 136 -8.48 0.47 18.55
CA PRO A 136 -9.71 -0.26 18.87
C PRO A 136 -9.49 -1.33 19.96
N ALA A 137 -10.55 -1.69 20.68
CA ALA A 137 -10.47 -2.51 21.88
C ALA A 137 -9.55 -3.74 21.74
N THR A 138 -8.60 -3.87 22.68
CA THR A 138 -7.60 -4.95 22.78
C THR A 138 -6.56 -5.03 21.65
N THR A 139 -6.49 -4.03 20.78
CA THR A 139 -5.45 -3.93 19.73
C THR A 139 -4.34 -2.97 20.12
N PHE A 140 -3.17 -3.18 19.53
CA PHE A 140 -1.92 -2.50 19.85
C PHE A 140 -1.33 -1.91 18.57
N PHE A 141 -0.70 -0.73 18.66
CA PHE A 141 -0.15 -0.10 17.47
C PHE A 141 1.07 -0.87 16.94
N ASN A 142 0.96 -1.37 15.71
CA ASN A 142 2.05 -2.01 14.98
C ASN A 142 2.76 -0.96 14.11
N ASP A 143 3.96 -0.57 14.54
CA ASP A 143 4.75 0.48 13.88
C ASP A 143 5.29 0.07 12.50
N ALA A 144 5.43 -1.23 12.21
CA ALA A 144 5.94 -1.71 10.94
C ALA A 144 4.94 -1.49 9.78
N ILE A 145 3.65 -1.64 10.07
CA ILE A 145 2.56 -1.54 9.09
C ILE A 145 1.61 -0.36 9.36
N LYS A 146 1.89 0.44 10.40
CA LYS A 146 1.16 1.67 10.77
C LYS A 146 -0.34 1.45 11.00
N VAL A 147 -0.70 0.34 11.64
CA VAL A 147 -2.09 0.00 11.97
C VAL A 147 -2.17 -0.64 13.36
N CYS A 148 -3.34 -0.57 13.99
CA CYS A 148 -3.62 -1.31 15.21
C CYS A 148 -3.85 -2.79 14.88
N ASP A 149 -3.12 -3.66 15.57
CA ASP A 149 -3.06 -5.09 15.31
C ASP A 149 -3.09 -5.89 16.63
N HIS A 150 -3.10 -7.22 16.54
CA HIS A 150 -3.07 -8.10 17.69
C HIS A 150 -1.77 -7.95 18.51
N MET A 151 -1.83 -8.20 19.83
CA MET A 151 -0.70 -8.04 20.76
C MET A 151 0.57 -8.80 20.34
N THR A 152 0.43 -9.92 19.64
CA THR A 152 1.56 -10.71 19.14
C THR A 152 2.42 -9.97 18.12
N ASN A 153 1.87 -8.93 17.50
CA ASN A 153 2.54 -8.10 16.51
C ASN A 153 2.91 -6.71 17.08
N ALA A 154 2.64 -6.48 18.36
CA ALA A 154 3.07 -5.28 19.07
C ALA A 154 4.60 -5.33 19.28
N PRO A 155 5.28 -4.17 19.33
CA PRO A 155 6.71 -4.14 19.63
C PRO A 155 7.01 -4.74 21.01
N ASP A 156 8.18 -5.39 21.16
CA ASP A 156 8.60 -6.08 22.40
C ASP A 156 8.59 -5.18 23.65
N THR A 157 8.68 -3.86 23.46
CA THR A 157 8.60 -2.86 24.53
C THR A 157 7.24 -2.79 25.23
N CYS A 158 6.25 -3.54 24.72
CA CYS A 158 4.89 -3.61 25.25
C CYS A 158 4.64 -4.77 26.24
N ILE A 159 5.67 -5.56 26.57
CA ILE A 159 5.60 -6.75 27.44
C ILE A 159 6.18 -6.46 28.83
#